data_AF-A0A7J4NNU7-F1
#
_entry.id   AF-A0A7J4NNU7-F1
#
_cell.length_a   1.000
_cell.length_b   1.000
_cell.length_c   1.000
_cell.angle_alpha   90.00
_cell.angle_beta   90.00
_cell.angle_gamma   90.00
#
_symmetry.space_group_name_H-M   'P 1'
#
loop_
_entity.id
_entity.type
_entity.pdbx_description
1 polymer ?
#
loop_
_entity_poly.entity_id
_entity_poly.type
_entity_poly.pdbx_seq_one_letter_code
_entity_poly.pdbx_strand_id
1 'polypeptide(L)'
;MNIERRFTVLGVDPFDTFEWMTTSIQIKNQDGSVAHNMEEVCFPVGFEGVPGTVAAQKYLRKAGVPAALRPVPEDNVPIWLQRSAPDEEKLQAMEPEDRYCAETDFRQMFRRLAGTWTYWGWKHGYFASEEDARSYFDEMCYMIASQRSAPNSPQWFNTGLHWAYGIEGNPQGHKYVDPETGILTESTNSYEHPQPHAC
;
A
#
# COMPACT_ATOMS: atom_id res chain seq x y z
N MET A 1 -14.69 -13.97 -10.83
CA MET A 1 -15.01 -14.27 -9.42
C MET A 1 -16.04 -13.25 -8.97
N ASN A 2 -17.17 -13.72 -8.44
CA ASN A 2 -18.16 -12.85 -7.78
C ASN A 2 -17.71 -12.63 -6.34
N ILE A 3 -17.75 -11.39 -5.86
CA ILE A 3 -17.29 -11.01 -4.52
C ILE A 3 -18.48 -10.47 -3.74
N GLU A 4 -18.92 -11.24 -2.74
CA GLU A 4 -19.97 -10.82 -1.81
C GLU A 4 -19.38 -9.94 -0.71
N ARG A 5 -19.96 -8.76 -0.49
CA ARG A 5 -19.61 -7.88 0.63
C ARG A 5 -20.10 -8.48 1.95
N ARG A 6 -19.20 -8.68 2.90
CA ARG A 6 -19.51 -9.22 4.23
C ARG A 6 -19.36 -8.18 5.33
N PHE A 7 -18.43 -7.24 5.16
CA PHE A 7 -18.08 -6.25 6.18
C PHE A 7 -18.32 -4.81 5.73
N THR A 8 -18.37 -4.58 4.42
CA THR A 8 -18.42 -3.24 3.82
C THR A 8 -19.76 -2.96 3.14
N VAL A 9 -20.03 -1.68 2.90
CA VAL A 9 -21.22 -1.20 2.19
C VAL A 9 -20.79 -0.48 0.93
N LEU A 10 -21.49 -0.73 -0.18
CA LEU A 10 -21.19 -0.09 -1.46
C LEU A 10 -21.25 1.44 -1.33
N GLY A 11 -20.18 2.11 -1.79
CA GLY A 11 -20.08 3.56 -1.80
C GLY A 11 -19.67 4.20 -0.46
N VAL A 12 -19.43 3.40 0.57
CA VAL A 12 -18.91 3.85 1.87
C VAL A 12 -17.44 3.49 1.96
N ASP A 13 -16.58 4.42 2.37
CA ASP A 13 -15.16 4.11 2.58
C ASP A 13 -15.04 3.08 3.74
N PRO A 14 -14.36 1.94 3.55
CA PRO A 14 -14.20 0.93 4.59
C PRO A 14 -13.66 1.50 5.90
N PHE A 15 -12.78 2.50 5.82
CA PHE A 15 -12.12 3.10 6.99
C PHE A 15 -13.04 3.98 7.83
N ASP A 16 -14.17 4.45 7.28
CA ASP A 16 -15.15 5.27 8.01
C ASP A 16 -15.89 4.46 9.09
N THR A 17 -15.79 3.13 9.04
CA THR A 17 -16.38 2.22 10.04
C THR A 17 -15.51 2.05 11.30
N PHE A 18 -14.30 2.62 11.30
CA PHE A 18 -13.34 2.52 12.39
C PHE A 18 -13.17 3.85 13.12
N GLU A 19 -12.91 3.78 14.42
CA GLU A 19 -12.37 4.91 15.18
C GLU A 19 -10.86 4.98 14.95
N TRP A 20 -10.33 6.18 14.72
CA TRP A 20 -8.92 6.42 14.43
C TRP A 20 -8.30 7.30 15.50
N MET A 21 -7.05 7.00 15.86
CA MET A 21 -6.27 7.83 16.76
C MET A 21 -4.93 8.21 16.14
N THR A 22 -4.41 9.36 16.57
CA THR A 22 -3.12 9.88 16.13
C THR A 22 -2.20 10.01 17.33
N THR A 23 -0.98 9.49 17.23
CA THR A 23 0.03 9.61 18.27
C THR A 23 1.43 9.67 17.68
N SER A 24 2.39 10.20 18.44
CA SER A 24 3.80 10.02 18.11
C SER A 24 4.27 8.65 18.61
N ILE A 25 5.12 7.99 17.82
CA ILE A 25 5.74 6.71 18.13
C ILE A 25 7.24 6.94 18.28
N GLN A 26 7.72 6.79 19.52
CA GLN A 26 9.14 6.86 19.85
C GLN A 26 9.73 5.47 19.99
N ILE A 27 10.85 5.27 19.33
CA ILE A 27 11.65 4.06 19.40
C ILE A 27 12.85 4.37 20.26
N LYS A 28 13.03 3.62 21.35
CA LYS A 28 14.15 3.80 22.26
C LYS A 28 15.18 2.69 22.08
N ASN A 29 16.46 3.04 22.18
CA ASN A 29 17.57 2.12 22.31
C ASN A 29 17.54 1.43 23.68
N GLN A 30 18.37 0.39 23.86
CA GLN A 30 18.48 -0.33 25.15
C GLN A 30 18.94 0.59 26.30
N ASP A 31 19.65 1.68 25.99
CA ASP A 31 20.08 2.71 26.94
C ASP A 31 19.01 3.79 27.23
N GLY A 32 17.83 3.68 26.62
CA GLY A 32 16.72 4.62 26.77
C GLY A 32 16.78 5.86 25.87
N SER A 33 17.84 6.06 25.08
CA SER A 33 17.94 7.14 24.09
C SER A 33 16.96 6.93 22.93
N VAL A 34 16.48 8.02 22.30
CA VAL A 34 15.54 7.93 21.17
C VAL A 34 16.32 7.55 19.90
N ALA A 35 16.06 6.36 19.38
CA ALA A 35 16.62 5.86 18.13
C ALA A 35 15.87 6.40 16.91
N HIS A 36 14.56 6.56 17.02
CA HIS A 36 13.71 7.08 15.96
C HIS A 36 12.44 7.70 16.54
N ASN A 37 11.93 8.75 15.89
CA ASN A 37 10.69 9.40 16.25
C ASN A 37 9.84 9.51 14.99
N MET A 38 8.62 8.99 15.05
CA MET A 38 7.60 9.16 14.03
C MET A 38 6.48 9.98 14.63
N GLU A 39 6.26 11.17 14.09
CA GLU A 39 5.22 12.07 14.58
C GLU A 39 3.92 11.84 13.80
N GLU A 40 2.80 12.18 14.43
CA GLU A 40 1.48 12.17 13.80
C GLU A 40 1.08 10.84 13.14
N VAL A 41 1.47 9.71 13.75
CA VAL A 41 1.10 8.40 13.22
C VAL A 41 -0.37 8.11 13.51
N CYS A 42 -1.16 7.94 12.46
CA CYS A 42 -2.59 7.64 12.53
C CYS A 42 -2.88 6.16 12.26
N PHE A 43 -3.62 5.51 13.17
CA PHE A 43 -4.00 4.10 13.04
C PHE A 43 -5.37 3.85 13.69
N PRO A 44 -6.08 2.76 13.33
CA PRO A 44 -7.38 2.49 13.92
C PRO A 44 -7.22 1.99 15.36
N VAL A 45 -8.21 2.28 16.20
CA VAL A 45 -8.29 1.76 17.58
C VAL A 45 -8.15 0.23 17.55
N GLY A 46 -7.37 -0.31 18.49
CA GLY A 46 -6.94 -1.71 18.52
C GLY A 46 -5.50 -1.95 18.06
N PHE A 47 -4.82 -0.94 17.53
CA PHE A 47 -3.38 -0.96 17.22
C PHE A 47 -2.51 -0.30 18.30
N GLU A 48 -3.05 0.01 19.47
CA GLU A 48 -2.31 0.69 20.54
C GLU A 48 -1.13 -0.16 21.06
N GLY A 49 -0.04 0.51 21.41
CA GLY A 49 1.14 -0.15 21.98
C GLY A 49 1.96 -0.89 20.91
N VAL A 50 2.28 -2.17 21.19
CA VAL A 50 3.23 -2.94 20.38
C VAL A 50 2.78 -3.14 18.92
N PRO A 51 1.51 -3.50 18.61
CA PRO A 51 1.07 -3.69 17.23
C PRO A 51 1.28 -2.45 16.34
N GLY A 52 0.79 -1.29 16.76
CA GLY A 52 0.94 -0.02 16.04
C GLY A 52 2.40 0.43 15.98
N THR A 53 3.15 0.25 17.07
CA THR A 53 4.60 0.57 17.08
C THR A 53 5.37 -0.25 16.06
N VAL A 54 5.16 -1.57 16.03
CA VAL A 54 5.84 -2.47 15.10
C VAL A 54 5.42 -2.18 13.66
N ALA A 55 4.12 -2.00 13.42
CA ALA A 55 3.61 -1.72 12.08
C ALA A 55 4.09 -0.36 11.55
N ALA A 56 4.06 0.69 12.37
CA ALA A 56 4.61 1.99 12.02
C ALA A 56 6.12 1.91 11.72
N GLN A 57 6.88 1.27 12.61
CA GLN A 57 8.34 1.18 12.48
C GLN A 57 8.77 0.38 11.25
N LYS A 58 8.09 -0.73 10.96
CA LYS A 58 8.55 -1.68 9.96
C LYS A 58 7.87 -1.48 8.61
N TYR A 59 6.58 -1.19 8.60
CA TYR A 59 5.76 -1.34 7.40
C TYR A 59 5.35 -0.02 6.77
N LEU A 60 5.27 1.08 7.53
CA LEU A 60 5.13 2.40 6.91
C LEU A 60 6.40 2.77 6.15
N ARG A 61 6.22 3.26 4.92
CA ARG A 61 7.30 3.73 4.07
C ARG A 61 7.88 5.01 4.67
N LYS A 62 9.16 4.96 5.05
CA LYS A 62 9.80 6.03 5.82
C LYS A 62 10.25 7.25 5.01
N ALA A 63 10.34 7.12 3.70
CA ALA A 63 10.80 8.20 2.81
C ALA A 63 10.48 7.88 1.35
N GLY A 64 10.50 8.93 0.53
CA GLY A 64 10.36 8.84 -0.92
C GLY A 64 8.93 8.68 -1.40
N VAL A 65 7.93 8.89 -0.53
CA VAL A 65 6.52 8.99 -0.94
C VAL A 65 6.33 10.37 -1.56
N PRO A 66 5.95 10.50 -2.85
CA PRO A 66 5.76 11.81 -3.47
C PRO A 66 4.58 12.54 -2.84
N ALA A 67 4.75 13.83 -2.53
CA ALA A 67 3.68 14.67 -1.98
C ALA A 67 2.58 14.98 -3.01
N ALA A 68 2.91 14.90 -4.31
CA ALA A 68 1.96 15.04 -5.41
C ALA A 68 2.06 13.84 -6.37
N LEU A 69 0.91 13.29 -6.69
CA LEU A 69 0.73 12.13 -7.55
C LEU A 69 -0.24 12.45 -8.67
N ARG A 70 -0.09 11.75 -9.80
CA ARG A 70 -1.03 11.75 -10.91
C ARG A 70 -1.34 10.32 -11.33
N PRO A 71 -2.59 10.01 -11.73
CA PRO A 71 -2.92 8.71 -12.27
C PRO A 71 -2.15 8.48 -13.58
N VAL A 72 -1.76 7.24 -13.83
CA VAL A 72 -1.19 6.83 -15.11
C VAL A 72 -2.28 6.14 -15.94
N PRO A 73 -2.74 6.78 -17.04
CA PRO A 73 -3.77 6.21 -17.89
C PRO A 73 -3.36 4.85 -18.42
N GLU A 74 -4.29 3.90 -18.32
CA GLU A 74 -4.09 2.55 -18.81
C GLU A 74 -5.39 2.03 -19.41
N ASP A 75 -5.30 1.54 -20.64
CA ASP A 75 -6.44 1.01 -21.37
C ASP A 75 -7.02 -0.21 -20.65
N ASN A 76 -8.35 -0.28 -20.60
CA ASN A 76 -9.10 -1.36 -19.95
C ASN A 76 -8.86 -1.48 -18.44
N VAL A 77 -8.28 -0.47 -17.77
CA VAL A 77 -8.22 -0.37 -16.31
C VAL A 77 -9.13 0.78 -15.83
N PRO A 78 -10.11 0.51 -14.95
CA PRO A 78 -10.98 1.54 -14.39
C PRO A 78 -10.17 2.68 -13.76
N ILE A 79 -10.60 3.92 -13.95
CA ILE A 79 -9.87 5.13 -13.51
C ILE A 79 -9.46 5.07 -12.04
N TRP A 80 -10.32 4.54 -11.17
CA TRP A 80 -10.07 4.44 -9.73
C TRP A 80 -9.00 3.39 -9.36
N LEU A 81 -8.72 2.44 -10.26
CA LEU A 81 -7.80 1.32 -10.03
C LEU A 81 -6.46 1.52 -10.76
N GLN A 82 -6.35 2.56 -11.59
CA GLN A 82 -5.12 2.91 -12.27
C GLN A 82 -4.02 3.24 -11.26
N ARG A 83 -2.80 2.83 -11.58
CA ARG A 83 -1.62 3.18 -10.78
C ARG A 83 -1.40 4.69 -10.79
N SER A 84 -0.66 5.17 -9.81
CA SER A 84 -0.18 6.55 -9.74
C SER A 84 1.32 6.63 -9.97
N ALA A 85 1.79 7.81 -10.37
CA ALA A 85 3.19 8.16 -10.49
C ALA A 85 3.42 9.58 -9.93
N PRO A 86 4.67 9.95 -9.59
CA PRO A 86 5.01 11.32 -9.20
C PRO A 86 4.48 12.34 -10.21
N ASP A 87 3.82 13.38 -9.71
CA ASP A 87 3.43 14.53 -10.52
C ASP A 87 4.57 15.55 -10.55
N GLU A 88 5.53 15.32 -11.44
CA GLU A 88 6.78 16.11 -11.54
C GLU A 88 6.54 17.62 -11.64
N GLU A 89 5.48 18.05 -12.33
CA GLU A 89 5.14 19.48 -12.47
C GLU A 89 4.76 20.07 -11.11
N LYS A 90 3.87 19.40 -10.37
CA LYS A 90 3.47 19.87 -9.03
C LYS A 90 4.59 19.74 -8.01
N LEU A 91 5.38 18.68 -8.07
CA LEU A 91 6.53 18.49 -7.18
C LEU A 91 7.59 19.58 -7.41
N GLN A 92 7.87 19.93 -8.65
CA GLN A 92 8.82 21.02 -8.96
C GLN A 92 8.35 22.40 -8.49
N ALA A 93 7.03 22.59 -8.34
CA ALA A 93 6.45 23.81 -7.78
C ALA A 93 6.49 23.87 -6.23
N MET A 94 6.88 22.78 -5.55
CA MET A 94 7.06 22.72 -4.11
C MET A 94 8.52 22.96 -3.71
N GLU A 95 8.73 23.39 -2.46
CA GLU A 95 10.06 23.44 -1.85
C GLU A 95 10.70 22.05 -1.83
N PRO A 96 12.02 21.91 -2.10
CA PRO A 96 12.69 20.61 -2.23
C PRO A 96 12.43 19.62 -1.09
N GLU A 97 12.36 20.12 0.14
CA GLU A 97 12.11 19.37 1.38
C GLU A 97 10.68 18.83 1.50
N ASP A 98 9.71 19.45 0.83
CA ASP A 98 8.29 19.08 0.92
C ASP A 98 7.86 18.12 -0.20
N ARG A 99 8.73 17.86 -1.18
CA ARG A 99 8.40 17.02 -2.36
C ARG A 99 8.19 15.56 -2.01
N TYR A 100 8.89 15.06 -0.98
CA TYR A 100 8.86 13.66 -0.61
C TYR A 100 8.73 13.52 0.91
N CYS A 101 7.82 12.66 1.32
CA CYS A 101 7.51 12.42 2.73
C CYS A 101 7.55 10.91 3.07
N ALA A 102 7.15 10.60 4.30
CA ALA A 102 6.89 9.26 4.79
C ALA A 102 5.38 8.97 4.76
N GLU A 103 5.00 7.69 4.76
CA GLU A 103 3.67 7.29 5.22
C GLU A 103 3.59 7.54 6.74
N THR A 104 2.55 8.24 7.18
CA THR A 104 2.22 8.45 8.60
C THR A 104 0.85 7.91 8.96
N ASP A 105 0.05 7.52 7.96
CA ASP A 105 -1.32 7.05 8.17
C ASP A 105 -1.46 5.60 7.69
N PHE A 106 -1.96 4.72 8.56
CA PHE A 106 -2.13 3.31 8.23
C PHE A 106 -3.10 3.10 7.06
N ARG A 107 -4.02 4.04 6.79
CA ARG A 107 -4.88 4.01 5.60
C ARG A 107 -4.05 4.02 4.32
N GLN A 108 -2.92 4.74 4.28
CA GLN A 108 -2.00 4.75 3.13
C GLN A 108 -1.46 3.33 2.86
N MET A 109 -0.92 2.71 3.92
CA MET A 109 -0.39 1.35 3.86
C MET A 109 -1.48 0.33 3.49
N PHE A 110 -2.65 0.38 4.11
CA PHE A 110 -3.76 -0.54 3.83
C PHE A 110 -4.25 -0.40 2.39
N ARG A 111 -4.43 0.84 1.89
CA ARG A 111 -4.86 1.10 0.52
C ARG A 111 -3.86 0.64 -0.51
N ARG A 112 -2.55 0.87 -0.31
CA ARG A 112 -1.56 0.43 -1.29
C ARG A 112 -1.52 -1.10 -1.42
N LEU A 113 -1.72 -1.83 -0.31
CA LEU A 113 -1.79 -3.29 -0.31
C LEU A 113 -3.04 -3.78 -1.05
N ALA A 114 -4.22 -3.38 -0.58
CA ALA A 114 -5.50 -3.81 -1.14
C ALA A 114 -5.63 -3.38 -2.62
N GLY A 115 -5.21 -2.15 -2.92
CA GLY A 115 -5.24 -1.57 -4.26
C GLY A 115 -4.37 -2.33 -5.25
N THR A 116 -3.11 -2.63 -4.91
CA THR A 116 -2.25 -3.45 -5.77
C THR A 116 -2.81 -4.84 -6.01
N TRP A 117 -3.29 -5.54 -4.98
CA TRP A 117 -3.85 -6.86 -5.19
C TRP A 117 -5.09 -6.83 -6.08
N THR A 118 -5.92 -5.80 -5.91
CA THR A 118 -7.09 -5.58 -6.77
C THR A 118 -6.67 -5.28 -8.21
N TYR A 119 -5.66 -4.43 -8.39
CA TYR A 119 -5.12 -4.06 -9.70
C TYR A 119 -4.58 -5.30 -10.44
N TRP A 120 -3.77 -6.13 -9.77
CA TRP A 120 -3.30 -7.39 -10.35
C TRP A 120 -4.46 -8.33 -10.66
N GLY A 121 -5.40 -8.53 -9.74
CA GLY A 121 -6.58 -9.36 -9.98
C GLY A 121 -7.40 -8.89 -11.18
N TRP A 122 -7.53 -7.58 -11.37
CA TRP A 122 -8.19 -6.98 -12.52
C TRP A 122 -7.43 -7.28 -13.82
N LYS A 123 -6.12 -7.01 -13.85
CA LYS A 123 -5.24 -7.26 -15.00
C LYS A 123 -5.25 -8.71 -15.45
N HIS A 124 -5.47 -9.65 -14.53
CA HIS A 124 -5.57 -11.08 -14.82
C HIS A 124 -7.00 -11.61 -15.02
N GLY A 125 -8.00 -10.73 -15.08
CA GLY A 125 -9.39 -11.12 -15.34
C GLY A 125 -10.04 -11.93 -14.22
N TYR A 126 -9.61 -11.74 -12.97
CA TYR A 126 -10.13 -12.51 -11.83
C TYR A 126 -11.54 -12.10 -11.42
N PHE A 127 -11.94 -10.84 -11.64
CA PHE A 127 -13.24 -10.31 -11.23
C PHE A 127 -14.28 -10.49 -12.33
N ALA A 128 -15.53 -10.81 -11.95
CA ALA A 128 -16.61 -10.92 -12.93
C ALA A 128 -17.13 -9.55 -13.40
N SER A 129 -16.95 -8.51 -12.58
CA SER A 129 -17.35 -7.13 -12.87
C SER A 129 -16.43 -6.11 -12.17
N GLU A 130 -16.54 -4.82 -12.54
CA GLU A 130 -15.89 -3.73 -11.78
C GLU A 130 -16.43 -3.64 -10.34
N GLU A 131 -17.71 -3.94 -10.14
CA GLU A 131 -18.32 -3.97 -8.80
C GLU A 131 -17.69 -5.04 -7.90
N ASP A 132 -17.37 -6.22 -8.46
CA ASP A 132 -16.65 -7.27 -7.73
C ASP A 132 -15.23 -6.83 -7.35
N ALA A 133 -14.53 -6.12 -8.26
CA ALA A 133 -13.20 -5.58 -7.97
C ALA A 133 -13.24 -4.53 -6.85
N ARG A 134 -14.24 -3.63 -6.87
CA ARG A 134 -14.48 -2.67 -5.78
C ARG A 134 -14.80 -3.37 -4.47
N SER A 135 -15.65 -4.39 -4.53
CA SER A 135 -16.02 -5.17 -3.34
C SER A 135 -14.82 -5.88 -2.74
N TYR A 136 -13.94 -6.44 -3.57
CA TYR A 136 -12.68 -7.03 -3.10
C TYR A 136 -11.76 -5.99 -2.45
N PHE A 137 -11.56 -4.83 -3.10
CA PHE A 137 -10.74 -3.74 -2.55
C PHE A 137 -11.23 -3.31 -1.17
N ASP A 138 -12.54 -3.08 -1.04
CA ASP A 138 -13.16 -2.60 0.18
C ASP A 138 -13.07 -3.65 1.31
N GLU A 139 -13.41 -4.91 1.02
CA GLU A 139 -13.33 -6.00 1.99
C GLU A 139 -11.90 -6.25 2.46
N MET A 140 -10.90 -6.15 1.56
CA MET A 140 -9.49 -6.27 1.94
C MET A 140 -9.03 -5.13 2.84
N CYS A 141 -9.40 -3.88 2.53
CA CYS A 141 -9.13 -2.73 3.39
C CYS A 141 -9.71 -2.95 4.80
N TYR A 142 -10.97 -3.39 4.89
CA TYR A 142 -11.62 -3.66 6.16
C TYR A 142 -10.95 -4.80 6.92
N MET A 143 -10.66 -5.93 6.26
CA MET A 143 -10.09 -7.10 6.93
C MET A 143 -8.70 -6.82 7.50
N ILE A 144 -7.88 -6.04 6.79
CA ILE A 144 -6.56 -5.61 7.28
C ILE A 144 -6.72 -4.63 8.44
N ALA A 145 -7.51 -3.57 8.27
CA ALA A 145 -7.70 -2.53 9.30
C ALA A 145 -8.30 -3.10 10.60
N SER A 146 -9.07 -4.17 10.50
CA SER A 146 -9.67 -4.85 11.65
C SER A 146 -8.87 -6.04 12.19
N GLN A 147 -7.63 -6.23 11.73
CA GLN A 147 -6.73 -7.33 12.15
C GLN A 147 -7.33 -8.74 11.94
N ARG A 148 -8.27 -8.89 10.99
CA ARG A 148 -8.83 -10.21 10.61
C ARG A 148 -7.94 -10.96 9.63
N SER A 149 -7.13 -10.25 8.88
CA SER A 149 -6.14 -10.81 7.98
C SER A 149 -4.84 -9.99 8.03
N ALA A 150 -3.73 -10.68 7.82
CA ALA A 150 -2.42 -10.07 7.67
C ALA A 150 -1.64 -10.85 6.61
N PRO A 151 -1.09 -10.20 5.58
CA PRO A 151 -0.16 -10.86 4.68
C PRO A 151 1.17 -11.11 5.40
N ASN A 152 2.05 -11.88 4.74
CA ASN A 152 3.41 -12.07 5.25
C ASN A 152 4.23 -10.78 5.18
N SER A 153 5.35 -10.74 5.91
CA SER A 153 6.16 -9.52 6.06
C SER A 153 6.62 -8.87 4.74
N PRO A 154 7.14 -9.60 3.72
CA PRO A 154 7.54 -9.00 2.44
C PRO A 154 6.45 -8.18 1.75
N GLN A 155 5.20 -8.63 1.83
CA GLN A 155 4.06 -7.90 1.27
C GLN A 155 3.89 -6.54 1.95
N TRP A 156 3.92 -6.50 3.29
CA TRP A 156 3.80 -5.25 4.04
C TRP A 156 4.84 -4.21 3.61
N PHE A 157 6.08 -4.63 3.37
CA PHE A 157 7.18 -3.72 3.00
C PHE A 157 7.04 -3.16 1.58
N ASN A 158 6.64 -4.00 0.62
CA ASN A 158 6.90 -3.73 -0.80
C ASN A 158 5.64 -3.57 -1.65
N THR A 159 4.59 -4.31 -1.34
CA THR A 159 3.38 -4.36 -2.16
C THR A 159 2.69 -3.01 -2.17
N GLY A 160 2.31 -2.52 -3.36
CA GLY A 160 1.65 -1.22 -3.46
C GLY A 160 2.58 -0.04 -3.62
N LEU A 161 3.89 -0.14 -3.37
CA LEU A 161 4.78 1.02 -3.49
C LEU A 161 4.85 1.53 -4.94
N HIS A 162 4.96 0.63 -5.92
CA HIS A 162 4.93 1.02 -7.33
C HIS A 162 3.52 1.46 -7.78
N TRP A 163 2.47 0.74 -7.38
CA TRP A 163 1.10 1.05 -7.82
C TRP A 163 0.57 2.36 -7.22
N ALA A 164 0.75 2.59 -5.92
CA ALA A 164 0.22 3.75 -5.23
C ALA A 164 1.06 5.01 -5.45
N TYR A 165 2.38 4.86 -5.63
CA TYR A 165 3.32 5.99 -5.59
C TYR A 165 4.26 6.09 -6.79
N GLY A 166 4.29 5.09 -7.68
CA GLY A 166 5.29 5.00 -8.73
C GLY A 166 6.71 4.80 -8.20
N ILE A 167 6.87 4.31 -6.96
CA ILE A 167 8.19 4.07 -6.39
C ILE A 167 8.80 2.83 -7.06
N GLU A 168 9.97 3.03 -7.66
CA GLU A 168 10.77 1.99 -8.27
C GLU A 168 11.98 1.63 -7.39
N GLY A 169 12.58 0.47 -7.64
CA GLY A 169 13.78 0.05 -6.93
C GLY A 169 14.66 -0.82 -7.81
N ASN A 170 15.97 -0.80 -7.52
CA ASN A 170 16.96 -1.59 -8.26
C ASN A 170 16.55 -3.08 -8.32
N PRO A 171 16.87 -3.79 -9.42
CA PRO A 171 16.68 -5.23 -9.51
C PRO A 171 17.35 -5.96 -8.34
N GLN A 172 16.61 -6.86 -7.69
CA GLN A 172 17.12 -7.69 -6.58
C GLN A 172 17.27 -9.17 -6.99
N GLY A 173 17.22 -9.47 -8.30
CA GLY A 173 17.28 -10.83 -8.83
C GLY A 173 15.97 -11.60 -8.74
N HIS A 174 14.86 -10.94 -8.41
CA HIS A 174 13.53 -11.56 -8.40
C HIS A 174 13.13 -11.98 -9.82
N LYS A 175 12.42 -13.11 -9.92
CA LYS A 175 11.85 -13.60 -11.17
C LYS A 175 10.35 -13.76 -11.04
N TYR A 176 9.63 -13.49 -12.12
CA TYR A 176 8.20 -13.73 -12.22
C TYR A 176 7.91 -14.46 -13.53
N VAL A 177 6.77 -15.15 -13.59
CA VAL A 177 6.30 -15.73 -14.85
C VAL A 177 5.46 -14.66 -15.53
N ASP A 178 5.87 -14.27 -16.72
CA ASP A 178 5.12 -13.34 -17.54
C ASP A 178 3.75 -13.98 -17.88
N PRO A 179 2.62 -13.31 -17.54
CA PRO A 179 1.30 -13.91 -17.63
C PRO A 179 0.81 -14.09 -19.08
N GLU A 180 1.37 -13.36 -20.04
CA GLU A 180 0.97 -13.42 -21.45
C GLU A 180 1.75 -14.50 -22.20
N THR A 181 3.07 -14.57 -21.94
CA THR A 181 4.00 -15.47 -22.63
C THR A 181 4.25 -16.77 -21.87
N GLY A 182 4.01 -16.80 -20.56
CA GLY A 182 4.33 -17.92 -19.68
C GLY A 182 5.84 -18.11 -19.43
N ILE A 183 6.68 -17.14 -19.80
CA ILE A 183 8.14 -17.23 -19.71
C ILE A 183 8.62 -16.70 -18.35
N LEU A 184 9.60 -17.39 -17.75
CA LEU A 184 10.27 -16.90 -16.55
C LEU A 184 11.14 -15.68 -16.90
N THR A 185 10.76 -14.53 -16.36
CA THR A 185 11.36 -13.22 -16.64
C THR A 185 11.99 -12.65 -15.38
N GLU A 186 13.14 -11.98 -15.54
CA GLU A 186 13.78 -11.25 -14.45
C GLU A 186 13.11 -9.89 -14.24
N SER A 187 12.79 -9.57 -12.98
CA SER A 187 12.20 -8.29 -12.64
C SER A 187 13.24 -7.18 -12.74
N THR A 188 12.96 -6.16 -13.55
CA THR A 188 13.77 -4.95 -13.69
C THR A 188 13.47 -3.91 -12.61
N ASN A 189 12.34 -4.06 -11.89
CA ASN A 189 11.90 -3.16 -10.83
C ASN A 189 11.46 -3.96 -9.60
N SER A 190 12.16 -3.79 -8.48
CA SER A 190 11.91 -4.58 -7.26
C SER A 190 10.55 -4.30 -6.58
N TYR A 191 9.84 -3.24 -6.94
CA TYR A 191 8.52 -2.90 -6.39
C TYR A 191 7.35 -3.12 -7.34
N GLU A 192 7.60 -3.31 -8.64
CA GLU A 192 6.56 -3.63 -9.61
C GLU A 192 6.10 -5.09 -9.49
N HIS A 193 7.09 -5.99 -9.37
CA HIS A 193 6.88 -7.41 -9.10
C HIS A 193 7.66 -7.80 -7.82
N PRO A 194 7.21 -7.37 -6.63
CA PRO A 194 7.93 -7.62 -5.40
C PRO A 194 7.87 -9.11 -5.04
N GLN A 195 8.96 -9.65 -4.49
CA GLN A 195 8.98 -11.03 -4.02
C GLN A 195 7.92 -11.19 -2.91
N PRO A 196 6.95 -12.10 -3.08
CA PRO A 196 5.82 -12.17 -2.17
C PRO A 196 6.12 -12.94 -0.90
N HIS A 197 7.31 -13.53 -0.75
CA HIS A 197 7.68 -14.39 0.35
C HIS A 197 9.18 -14.30 0.64
N ALA A 198 9.60 -14.56 1.88
CA ALA A 198 11.01 -14.45 2.30
C ALA A 198 11.82 -15.74 2.09
N CYS A 199 11.14 -16.86 1.79
CA CYS A 199 11.75 -18.14 1.43
C CYS A 199 11.54 -18.47 -0.04
#